data_AF-A0A8K0NDH3-F1
#
_entry.id   AF-A0A8K0NDH3-F1
#
_cell.length_a   1.000
_cell.length_b   1.000
_cell.length_c   1.000
_cell.angle_alpha   90.00
_cell.angle_beta   90.00
_cell.angle_gamma   90.00
#
_symmetry.space_group_name_H-M   'P 1'
#
loop_
_entity.id
_entity.type
_entity.pdbx_description
1 polymer ?
#
loop_
_entity_poly.entity_id
_entity_poly.type
_entity_poly.pdbx_seq_one_letter_code
_entity_poly.pdbx_strand_id
1 'polypeptide(L)'
;MTRNQMQHQKVFLRNNADEKDQQQPQQQIRGFTNFTTPPTLSFSPILSNSCASTNPMPVKRLARVSHAMKPYTRPPSEDILSLKEHQLLQNLLTQRAPCNLLFFGLKAQFLDLAMLNTEGTTVFLEDDHEKLRTPKLKGMRVYLVRYHDKASEAYELLKHARTNPACTSQEGLLHKLHCKLALTGLPEIVCKRKWDVVVVDGPRGDQPEAPGRMGAIYTAAMIARAGKTTDVLVHDIDRMIEKWYSWEFLCHENLVSSKGNLWHFRIKGNSSSARFCPEVVPQIQ
;
A
#
# COMPACT_ATOMS: atom_id res chain seq x y z
N MET A 1 -20.98 -22.99 5.50
CA MET A 1 -21.54 -21.64 5.66
C MET A 1 -23.02 -21.76 6.02
N THR A 2 -23.43 -21.23 7.17
CA THR A 2 -24.80 -21.40 7.68
C THR A 2 -25.73 -20.30 7.15
N ARG A 3 -27.03 -20.60 7.08
CA ARG A 3 -28.11 -19.76 6.51
C ARG A 3 -28.15 -18.32 7.08
N ASN A 4 -27.66 -18.12 8.30
CA ASN A 4 -27.52 -16.80 8.93
C ASN A 4 -26.41 -15.92 8.32
N GLN A 5 -25.34 -16.51 7.77
CA GLN A 5 -24.27 -15.77 7.09
C GLN A 5 -24.75 -15.11 5.79
N MET A 6 -25.66 -15.76 5.06
CA MET A 6 -26.25 -15.20 3.82
C MET A 6 -27.27 -14.08 4.09
N GLN A 7 -27.97 -14.10 5.23
CA GLN A 7 -28.94 -13.05 5.57
C GLN A 7 -28.27 -11.73 5.97
N HIS A 8 -27.18 -11.78 6.75
CA HIS A 8 -26.41 -10.58 7.06
C HIS A 8 -25.71 -9.96 5.83
N GLN A 9 -25.26 -10.81 4.90
CA GLN A 9 -24.67 -10.36 3.63
C GLN A 9 -25.70 -9.63 2.74
N LYS A 10 -26.97 -10.09 2.74
CA LYS A 10 -28.06 -9.44 2.00
C LYS A 10 -28.47 -8.09 2.57
N VAL A 11 -28.53 -7.93 3.90
CA VAL A 11 -28.90 -6.63 4.51
C VAL A 11 -27.82 -5.58 4.27
N PHE A 12 -26.54 -5.96 4.32
CA PHE A 12 -25.43 -5.02 4.09
C PHE A 12 -25.26 -4.63 2.61
N LEU A 13 -25.56 -5.54 1.67
CA LEU A 13 -25.52 -5.24 0.23
C LEU A 13 -26.73 -4.41 -0.24
N ARG A 14 -27.91 -4.60 0.37
CA ARG A 14 -29.13 -3.89 -0.03
C ARG A 14 -29.11 -2.40 0.30
N ASN A 15 -28.34 -1.99 1.31
CA ASN A 15 -28.21 -0.58 1.71
C ASN A 15 -27.16 0.20 0.90
N ASN A 16 -26.40 -0.45 0.01
CA ASN A 16 -25.31 0.17 -0.76
C ASN A 16 -25.57 0.17 -2.28
N ALA A 17 -26.77 -0.21 -2.73
CA ALA A 17 -27.12 -0.29 -4.15
C ALA A 17 -27.80 0.99 -4.69
N ASP A 18 -28.18 1.92 -3.83
CA ASP A 18 -28.90 3.14 -4.21
C ASP A 18 -28.02 4.39 -4.05
N GLU A 19 -26.95 4.48 -4.86
CA GLU A 19 -26.38 5.79 -5.24
C GLU A 19 -25.51 5.62 -6.50
N LYS A 20 -26.13 5.80 -7.66
CA LYS A 20 -25.43 5.97 -8.94
C LYS A 20 -25.85 7.27 -9.60
N ASP A 21 -24.84 7.89 -10.20
CA ASP A 21 -24.86 8.93 -11.23
C ASP A 21 -25.38 10.32 -10.83
N GLN A 22 -24.44 11.16 -10.39
CA GLN A 22 -24.50 12.59 -10.66
C GLN A 22 -23.27 13.03 -11.45
N GLN A 23 -23.48 13.19 -12.75
CA GLN A 23 -22.62 13.90 -13.70
C GLN A 23 -22.92 15.41 -13.64
N GLN A 24 -21.88 16.24 -13.67
CA GLN A 24 -21.98 17.67 -13.95
C GLN A 24 -20.83 18.16 -14.86
N PRO A 25 -21.01 19.28 -15.58
CA PRO A 25 -20.88 19.33 -17.03
C PRO A 25 -19.54 19.82 -17.58
N GLN A 26 -19.24 19.39 -18.81
CA GLN A 26 -18.12 19.85 -19.64
C GLN A 26 -18.39 21.24 -20.21
N GLN A 27 -17.43 22.15 -20.06
CA GLN A 27 -17.33 23.38 -20.87
C GLN A 27 -16.37 23.17 -22.04
N GLN A 28 -16.82 23.68 -23.18
CA GLN A 28 -16.30 23.46 -24.52
C GLN A 28 -15.36 24.61 -24.91
N ILE A 29 -14.13 24.30 -25.35
CA ILE A 29 -13.25 25.25 -26.04
C ILE A 29 -12.83 24.63 -27.37
N ARG A 30 -13.12 25.36 -28.46
CA ARG A 30 -12.82 25.02 -29.86
C ARG A 30 -11.41 25.48 -30.28
N GLY A 31 -10.76 24.66 -31.10
CA GLY A 31 -10.10 25.08 -32.35
C GLY A 31 -8.58 25.31 -32.35
N PHE A 32 -7.82 24.47 -33.06
CA PHE A 32 -7.23 24.71 -34.39
C PHE A 32 -5.89 23.93 -34.65
N THR A 33 -5.97 23.03 -35.63
CA THR A 33 -5.02 22.61 -36.71
C THR A 33 -3.48 22.54 -36.54
N ASN A 34 -2.99 21.33 -36.90
CA ASN A 34 -1.85 20.93 -37.75
C ASN A 34 -0.47 21.57 -37.59
N PHE A 35 0.59 20.76 -37.33
CA PHE A 35 1.89 20.87 -38.04
C PHE A 35 2.70 19.55 -38.08
N THR A 36 3.18 19.31 -39.30
CA THR A 36 4.14 18.40 -39.95
C THR A 36 5.31 17.80 -39.16
N THR A 37 5.61 16.51 -39.43
CA THR A 37 6.82 15.75 -39.03
C THR A 37 7.95 15.83 -40.09
N PRO A 38 9.25 15.86 -39.72
CA PRO A 38 10.37 15.64 -40.64
C PRO A 38 10.93 14.20 -40.61
N PRO A 39 11.74 13.79 -41.63
CA PRO A 39 12.02 12.39 -41.92
C PRO A 39 13.33 11.84 -41.31
N THR A 40 13.36 10.50 -41.23
CA THR A 40 14.45 9.61 -40.79
C THR A 40 15.61 9.49 -41.79
N LEU A 41 16.84 9.44 -41.27
CA LEU A 41 18.07 9.15 -42.03
C LEU A 41 18.41 7.65 -42.00
N SER A 42 18.69 7.10 -43.18
CA SER A 42 19.18 5.73 -43.43
C SER A 42 20.70 5.71 -43.62
N PHE A 43 21.40 4.77 -42.97
CA PHE A 43 22.81 4.47 -43.21
C PHE A 43 22.98 3.22 -44.08
N SER A 44 23.82 3.31 -45.11
CA SER A 44 24.24 2.19 -45.98
C SER A 44 25.55 1.56 -45.48
N PRO A 45 25.82 0.27 -45.78
CA PRO A 45 27.02 -0.43 -45.31
C PRO A 45 28.19 -0.29 -46.30
N ILE A 46 29.42 -0.26 -45.77
CA ILE A 46 30.66 -0.36 -46.54
C ILE A 46 31.18 -1.80 -46.43
N LEU A 47 31.34 -2.43 -47.60
CA LEU A 47 32.09 -3.67 -47.85
C LEU A 47 33.49 -3.31 -48.35
N SER A 48 34.51 -4.01 -47.89
CA SER A 48 35.80 -4.13 -48.60
C SER A 48 36.47 -5.51 -48.38
N ASN A 49 36.41 -6.30 -49.46
CA ASN A 49 37.32 -7.31 -50.07
C ASN A 49 38.54 -7.83 -49.26
N SER A 50 38.67 -9.17 -49.09
CA SER A 50 39.37 -10.18 -49.94
C SER A 50 40.87 -10.27 -49.62
N CYS A 51 41.58 -11.41 -49.51
CA CYS A 51 41.61 -12.61 -50.36
C CYS A 51 42.28 -13.83 -49.66
N ALA A 52 42.13 -15.00 -50.28
CA ALA A 52 42.35 -16.36 -49.78
C ALA A 52 43.81 -16.90 -49.85
N SER A 53 44.14 -17.96 -49.07
CA SER A 53 44.34 -19.35 -49.58
C SER A 53 45.20 -20.28 -48.67
N THR A 54 44.90 -21.58 -48.77
CA THR A 54 45.65 -22.81 -48.39
C THR A 54 45.54 -23.44 -46.97
N ASN A 55 44.50 -24.27 -46.79
CA ASN A 55 44.46 -25.73 -46.44
C ASN A 55 45.31 -26.38 -45.28
N PRO A 56 44.84 -27.51 -44.70
CA PRO A 56 44.56 -27.61 -43.26
C PRO A 56 45.33 -28.71 -42.48
N MET A 57 45.28 -28.64 -41.15
CA MET A 57 45.67 -29.72 -40.23
C MET A 57 44.47 -30.12 -39.35
N PRO A 58 44.17 -31.43 -39.16
CA PRO A 58 42.99 -31.88 -38.45
C PRO A 58 43.23 -31.88 -36.93
N VAL A 59 42.78 -30.83 -36.23
CA VAL A 59 42.70 -30.84 -34.77
C VAL A 59 41.28 -31.22 -34.36
N LYS A 60 41.18 -32.30 -33.56
CA LYS A 60 39.95 -32.85 -33.01
C LYS A 60 39.12 -31.75 -32.36
N ARG A 61 37.91 -31.54 -32.90
CA ARG A 61 36.95 -30.53 -32.45
C ARG A 61 36.39 -30.94 -31.08
N LEU A 62 36.86 -30.32 -30.00
CA LEU A 62 36.13 -30.34 -28.72
C LEU A 62 34.80 -29.61 -28.95
N ALA A 63 33.69 -30.24 -28.56
CA ALA A 63 32.38 -29.63 -28.62
C ALA A 63 32.37 -28.35 -27.76
N ARG A 64 32.30 -27.19 -28.40
CA ARG A 64 32.07 -25.91 -27.74
C ARG A 64 30.61 -25.90 -27.28
N VAL A 65 30.38 -26.24 -26.02
CA VAL A 65 29.09 -26.02 -25.36
C VAL A 65 28.91 -24.51 -25.23
N SER A 66 28.22 -23.92 -26.20
CA SER A 66 27.63 -22.60 -26.06
C SER A 66 26.51 -22.70 -25.03
N HIS A 67 26.82 -22.44 -23.76
CA HIS A 67 25.79 -22.08 -22.80
C HIS A 67 25.24 -20.73 -23.23
N ALA A 68 24.20 -20.75 -24.07
CA ALA A 68 23.33 -19.61 -24.26
C ALA A 68 22.71 -19.35 -22.88
N MET A 69 23.27 -18.38 -22.14
CA MET A 69 22.57 -17.79 -21.02
C MET A 69 21.26 -17.25 -21.59
N LYS A 70 20.15 -17.90 -21.22
CA LYS A 70 18.83 -17.32 -21.44
C LYS A 70 18.89 -15.90 -20.85
N PRO A 71 18.45 -14.86 -21.59
CA PRO A 71 18.28 -13.55 -21.00
C PRO A 71 17.49 -13.76 -19.71
N TYR A 72 18.08 -13.40 -18.57
CA TYR A 72 17.38 -13.40 -17.31
C TYR A 72 16.25 -12.39 -17.49
N THR A 73 15.08 -12.91 -17.87
CA THR A 73 13.86 -12.14 -17.95
C THR A 73 13.56 -11.86 -16.49
N ARG A 74 13.95 -10.66 -16.02
CA ARG A 74 13.56 -10.17 -14.71
C ARG A 74 12.05 -10.41 -14.64
N PRO A 75 11.54 -11.18 -13.66
CA PRO A 75 10.10 -11.35 -13.53
C PRO A 75 9.49 -9.95 -13.52
N PRO A 76 8.29 -9.75 -14.12
CA PRO A 76 7.66 -8.45 -14.11
C PRO A 76 7.75 -7.93 -12.69
N SER A 77 8.30 -6.73 -12.50
CA SER A 77 8.12 -6.05 -11.23
C SER A 77 6.63 -6.10 -10.98
N GLU A 78 6.19 -6.84 -9.96
CA GLU A 78 4.80 -6.82 -9.59
C GLU A 78 4.53 -5.38 -9.16
N ASP A 79 4.05 -4.59 -10.11
CA ASP A 79 3.70 -3.20 -9.87
C ASP A 79 2.39 -3.23 -9.11
N ILE A 80 2.52 -3.32 -7.78
CA ILE A 80 1.38 -3.52 -6.90
C ILE A 80 0.52 -2.25 -6.82
N LEU A 81 1.12 -1.07 -7.00
CA LEU A 81 0.33 0.15 -7.19
C LEU A 81 0.01 0.35 -8.67
N SER A 82 -1.25 0.59 -8.98
CA SER A 82 -1.62 1.12 -10.30
C SER A 82 -1.11 2.56 -10.48
N LEU A 83 -1.01 3.04 -11.73
CA LEU A 83 -0.51 4.40 -12.03
C LEU A 83 -1.21 5.50 -11.21
N LYS A 84 -2.54 5.42 -11.08
CA LYS A 84 -3.35 6.37 -10.30
C LYS A 84 -3.11 6.29 -8.79
N GLU A 85 -2.78 5.11 -8.27
CA GLU A 85 -2.45 4.89 -6.85
C GLU A 85 -1.07 5.46 -6.55
N HIS A 86 -0.10 5.19 -7.42
CA HIS A 86 1.24 5.76 -7.35
C HIS A 86 1.19 7.29 -7.40
N GLN A 87 0.45 7.86 -8.36
CA GLN A 87 0.28 9.32 -8.48
C GLN A 87 -0.37 9.94 -7.23
N LEU A 88 -1.36 9.27 -6.63
CA LEU A 88 -1.97 9.74 -5.38
C LEU A 88 -0.94 9.83 -4.25
N LEU A 89 -0.16 8.77 -4.04
CA LEU A 89 0.91 8.75 -3.02
C LEU A 89 2.01 9.78 -3.33
N GLN A 90 2.49 9.83 -4.56
CA GLN A 90 3.53 10.77 -4.98
C GLN A 90 3.10 12.23 -4.75
N ASN A 91 1.88 12.59 -5.15
CA ASN A 91 1.36 13.94 -4.96
C ASN A 91 1.23 14.28 -3.47
N LEU A 92 0.73 13.34 -2.67
CA LEU A 92 0.61 13.52 -1.22
C LEU A 92 1.98 13.73 -0.57
N LEU A 93 2.95 12.87 -0.87
CA LEU A 93 4.29 12.94 -0.29
C LEU A 93 5.04 14.20 -0.73
N THR A 94 4.89 14.61 -1.99
CA THR A 94 5.46 15.88 -2.48
C THR A 94 4.92 17.09 -1.70
N GLN A 95 3.64 17.06 -1.30
CA GLN A 95 3.04 18.13 -0.51
C GLN A 95 3.39 18.08 0.98
N ARG A 96 3.63 16.88 1.53
CA ARG A 96 3.87 16.65 2.96
C ARG A 96 5.35 16.69 3.32
N ALA A 97 6.25 16.35 2.40
CA ALA A 97 7.68 16.24 2.68
C ALA A 97 8.32 17.61 3.00
N PRO A 98 9.31 17.64 3.92
CA PRO A 98 9.77 16.53 4.75
C PRO A 98 8.79 16.22 5.89
N CYS A 99 8.50 14.93 6.12
CA CYS A 99 7.56 14.49 7.13
C CYS A 99 7.98 13.21 7.85
N ASN A 100 7.23 12.84 8.90
CA ASN A 100 7.29 11.52 9.52
C ASN A 100 6.38 10.56 8.74
N LEU A 101 7.00 9.69 7.95
CA LEU A 101 6.36 8.73 7.07
C LEU A 101 6.53 7.29 7.57
N LEU A 102 5.44 6.59 7.81
CA LEU A 102 5.41 5.20 8.25
C LEU A 102 4.77 4.31 7.19
N PHE A 103 5.44 3.23 6.83
CA PHE A 103 4.89 2.16 6.00
C PHE A 103 4.75 0.88 6.81
N PHE A 104 3.60 0.23 6.70
CA PHE A 104 3.46 -1.20 6.96
C PHE A 104 3.58 -1.90 5.62
N GLY A 105 4.63 -2.72 5.46
CA GLY A 105 5.05 -3.34 4.20
C GLY A 105 6.17 -2.57 3.50
N LEU A 106 7.14 -3.30 2.98
CA LEU A 106 8.26 -2.80 2.18
C LEU A 106 8.20 -3.37 0.76
N LYS A 107 8.17 -2.45 -0.21
CA LYS A 107 8.12 -2.73 -1.65
C LYS A 107 9.04 -1.77 -2.39
N ALA A 108 9.51 -2.17 -3.58
CA ALA A 108 10.39 -1.35 -4.42
C ALA A 108 9.77 0.03 -4.72
N GLN A 109 8.50 0.08 -5.14
CA GLN A 109 7.83 1.36 -5.40
C GLN A 109 7.74 2.29 -4.17
N PHE A 110 7.66 1.74 -2.97
CA PHE A 110 7.66 2.56 -1.75
C PHE A 110 9.04 3.11 -1.41
N LEU A 111 10.12 2.44 -1.82
CA LEU A 111 11.48 2.98 -1.72
C LEU A 111 11.62 4.22 -2.61
N ASP A 112 11.13 4.15 -3.85
CA ASP A 112 11.15 5.29 -4.77
C ASP A 112 10.36 6.47 -4.22
N LEU A 113 9.16 6.20 -3.67
CA LEU A 113 8.34 7.21 -3.00
C LEU A 113 9.01 7.78 -1.73
N ALA A 114 9.75 6.96 -0.98
CA ALA A 114 10.47 7.40 0.20
C ALA A 114 11.63 8.36 -0.12
N MET A 115 12.19 8.33 -1.34
CA MET A 115 13.24 9.26 -1.77
C MET A 115 12.72 10.71 -1.82
N LEU A 116 11.42 10.92 -2.01
CA LEU A 116 10.80 12.25 -1.96
C LEU A 116 10.86 12.86 -0.55
N ASN A 117 11.13 12.05 0.48
CA ASN A 117 11.16 12.44 1.89
C ASN A 117 12.58 12.53 2.47
N THR A 118 13.57 12.97 1.68
CA THR A 118 15.02 12.89 2.01
C THR A 118 15.41 13.55 3.35
N GLU A 119 14.80 14.68 3.72
CA GLU A 119 15.04 15.36 5.01
C GLU A 119 14.05 14.98 6.12
N GLY A 120 13.12 14.06 5.81
CA GLY A 120 12.15 13.54 6.76
C GLY A 120 12.62 12.29 7.49
N THR A 121 11.70 11.67 8.20
CA THR A 121 11.89 10.34 8.78
C THR A 121 11.00 9.36 8.05
N THR A 122 11.58 8.30 7.49
CA THR A 122 10.82 7.19 6.89
C THR A 122 11.07 5.91 7.66
N VAL A 123 10.01 5.23 8.09
CA VAL A 123 10.08 3.92 8.75
C VAL A 123 9.25 2.91 8.00
N PHE A 124 9.82 1.73 7.76
CA PHE A 124 9.14 0.55 7.25
C PHE A 124 9.03 -0.51 8.35
N LEU A 125 7.84 -1.07 8.49
CA LEU A 125 7.56 -2.27 9.28
C LEU A 125 7.31 -3.41 8.30
N GLU A 126 8.16 -4.44 8.33
CA GLU A 126 8.15 -5.54 7.37
C GLU A 126 8.24 -6.87 8.09
N ASP A 127 7.54 -7.90 7.61
CA ASP A 127 7.49 -9.23 8.20
C ASP A 127 8.41 -10.25 7.49
N ASP A 128 8.89 -9.93 6.28
CA ASP A 128 9.93 -10.69 5.59
C ASP A 128 11.34 -10.28 6.05
N HIS A 129 12.02 -11.20 6.75
CA HIS A 129 13.38 -11.00 7.24
C HIS A 129 14.40 -10.71 6.13
N GLU A 130 14.19 -11.23 4.92
CA GLU A 130 15.12 -11.05 3.81
C GLU A 130 15.11 -9.60 3.32
N LYS A 131 13.94 -8.95 3.34
CA LYS A 131 13.78 -7.55 2.94
C LYS A 131 14.43 -6.55 3.89
N LEU A 132 14.80 -6.95 5.12
CA LEU A 132 15.57 -6.09 6.03
C LEU A 132 16.96 -5.73 5.50
N ARG A 133 17.48 -6.52 4.55
CA ARG A 133 18.76 -6.26 3.85
C ARG A 133 18.66 -5.16 2.79
N THR A 134 17.47 -4.61 2.55
CA THR A 134 17.27 -3.49 1.62
C THR A 134 18.17 -2.31 1.97
N PRO A 135 18.90 -1.73 0.99
CA PRO A 135 19.75 -0.56 1.22
C PRO A 135 18.97 0.60 1.85
N LYS A 136 19.55 1.19 2.90
CA LYS A 136 18.91 2.27 3.66
C LYS A 136 19.50 3.61 3.25
N LEU A 137 18.62 4.54 2.86
CA LEU A 137 18.97 5.94 2.66
C LEU A 137 18.97 6.68 4.00
N LYS A 138 19.56 7.88 4.02
CA LYS A 138 19.51 8.76 5.21
C LYS A 138 18.05 8.99 5.62
N GLY A 139 17.78 8.91 6.92
CA GLY A 139 16.42 9.07 7.46
C GLY A 139 15.51 7.83 7.34
N MET A 140 15.93 6.80 6.59
CA MET A 140 15.16 5.56 6.39
C MET A 140 15.56 4.48 7.40
N ARG A 141 14.56 3.82 8.00
CA ARG A 141 14.76 2.67 8.89
C ARG A 141 13.76 1.57 8.53
N VAL A 142 14.20 0.32 8.64
CA VAL A 142 13.37 -0.88 8.40
C VAL A 142 13.45 -1.73 9.66
N TYR A 143 12.30 -2.12 10.20
CA TYR A 143 12.20 -2.98 11.37
C TYR A 143 11.36 -4.22 11.04
N LEU A 144 11.78 -5.36 11.61
CA LEU A 144 10.98 -6.58 11.57
C LEU A 144 9.76 -6.40 12.48
N VAL A 145 8.58 -6.72 11.97
CA VAL A 145 7.36 -6.85 12.76
C VAL A 145 6.80 -8.26 12.58
N ARG A 146 6.17 -8.80 13.62
CA ARG A 146 5.51 -10.11 13.54
C ARG A 146 4.01 -9.92 13.58
N TYR A 147 3.33 -10.57 12.65
CA TYR A 147 1.88 -10.66 12.60
C TYR A 147 1.46 -12.08 12.99
N HIS A 148 0.64 -12.19 14.03
CA HIS A 148 0.21 -13.48 14.56
C HIS A 148 -1.19 -13.88 14.07
N ASP A 149 -2.02 -12.89 13.73
CA ASP A 149 -3.40 -13.08 13.31
C ASP A 149 -3.49 -13.44 11.82
N LYS A 150 -4.24 -14.50 11.52
CA LYS A 150 -4.54 -14.93 10.15
C LYS A 150 -5.73 -14.16 9.59
N ALA A 151 -5.75 -13.93 8.28
CA ALA A 151 -6.87 -13.28 7.60
C ALA A 151 -8.22 -13.96 7.89
N SER A 152 -8.25 -15.28 8.01
CA SER A 152 -9.43 -16.08 8.39
C SER A 152 -10.03 -15.72 9.76
N GLU A 153 -9.24 -15.14 10.67
CA GLU A 153 -9.66 -14.75 12.02
C GLU A 153 -10.29 -13.34 12.08
N ALA A 154 -10.30 -12.62 10.96
CA ALA A 154 -10.69 -11.22 10.88
C ALA A 154 -12.08 -10.92 11.49
N TYR A 155 -13.05 -11.79 11.28
CA TYR A 155 -14.41 -11.59 11.81
C TYR A 155 -14.45 -11.66 13.34
N GLU A 156 -13.84 -12.67 13.95
CA GLU A 156 -13.82 -12.84 15.40
C GLU A 156 -12.97 -11.77 16.09
N LEU A 157 -11.88 -11.34 15.46
CA LEU A 157 -11.06 -10.23 15.94
C LEU A 157 -11.81 -8.90 15.92
N LEU A 158 -12.64 -8.65 14.88
CA LEU A 158 -13.45 -7.45 14.80
C LEU A 158 -14.53 -7.44 15.90
N LYS A 159 -15.18 -8.60 16.13
CA LYS A 159 -16.14 -8.77 17.23
C LYS A 159 -15.49 -8.56 18.60
N HIS A 160 -14.29 -9.07 18.79
CA HIS A 160 -13.50 -8.84 20.01
C HIS A 160 -13.23 -7.34 20.20
N ALA A 161 -12.76 -6.65 19.16
CA ALA A 161 -12.42 -5.24 19.24
C ALA A 161 -13.62 -4.34 19.59
N ARG A 162 -14.80 -4.65 19.05
CA ARG A 162 -16.05 -3.92 19.34
C ARG A 162 -16.55 -4.06 20.77
N THR A 163 -16.23 -5.16 21.43
CA THR A 163 -16.77 -5.50 22.76
C THR A 163 -15.76 -5.33 23.88
N ASN A 164 -14.46 -5.25 23.57
CA ASN A 164 -13.40 -5.15 24.55
C ASN A 164 -12.95 -3.69 24.74
N PRO A 165 -13.13 -3.09 25.94
CA PRO A 165 -12.66 -1.75 26.24
C PRO A 165 -11.15 -1.56 26.01
N ALA A 166 -10.35 -2.62 26.14
CA ALA A 166 -8.92 -2.56 25.86
C ALA A 166 -8.61 -2.19 24.41
N CYS A 167 -9.52 -2.47 23.46
CA CYS A 167 -9.33 -2.12 22.05
C CYS A 167 -9.80 -0.71 21.69
N THR A 168 -10.39 0.03 22.62
CA THR A 168 -10.81 1.42 22.38
C THR A 168 -9.62 2.33 22.09
N SER A 169 -9.88 3.52 21.58
CA SER A 169 -8.83 4.49 21.29
C SER A 169 -8.36 5.31 22.51
N GLN A 170 -8.91 5.03 23.70
CA GLN A 170 -8.39 5.63 24.93
C GLN A 170 -7.06 4.99 25.29
N GLU A 171 -6.09 5.80 25.69
CA GLU A 171 -4.70 5.40 25.99
C GLU A 171 -3.84 5.11 24.74
N GLY A 172 -2.55 5.41 24.84
CA GLY A 172 -1.60 5.21 23.74
C GLY A 172 -1.32 3.74 23.46
N LEU A 173 -0.73 3.47 22.28
CA LEU A 173 -0.45 2.13 21.77
C LEU A 173 0.36 1.24 22.74
N LEU A 174 1.21 1.84 23.58
CA LEU A 174 2.05 1.12 24.56
C LEU A 174 1.27 0.42 25.67
N HIS A 175 0.01 0.78 25.91
CA HIS A 175 -0.79 0.23 27.02
C HIS A 175 -1.84 -0.80 26.58
N LYS A 176 -1.80 -1.27 25.32
CA LYS A 176 -2.85 -2.11 24.72
C LYS A 176 -2.64 -3.63 24.88
N LEU A 177 -2.15 -4.07 26.03
CA LEU A 177 -1.80 -5.48 26.28
C LEU A 177 -2.99 -6.46 26.15
N HIS A 178 -4.22 -6.00 26.33
CA HIS A 178 -5.42 -6.83 26.30
C HIS A 178 -6.24 -6.73 25.01
N CYS A 179 -5.81 -5.94 24.02
CA CYS A 179 -6.46 -5.90 22.72
C CYS A 179 -5.78 -6.87 21.76
N LYS A 180 -6.52 -7.87 21.26
CA LYS A 180 -5.95 -8.87 20.33
C LYS A 180 -5.43 -8.27 19.01
N LEU A 181 -5.97 -7.13 18.58
CA LEU A 181 -5.51 -6.42 17.38
C LEU A 181 -4.21 -5.63 17.57
N ALA A 182 -3.79 -5.39 18.81
CA ALA A 182 -2.60 -4.59 19.07
C ALA A 182 -1.34 -5.38 18.69
N LEU A 183 -0.59 -4.85 17.73
CA LEU A 183 0.71 -5.43 17.35
C LEU A 183 1.68 -5.33 18.53
N THR A 184 2.37 -6.43 18.80
CA THR A 184 3.36 -6.51 19.88
C THR A 184 4.78 -6.35 19.33
N GLY A 185 5.71 -5.94 20.20
CA GLY A 185 7.11 -5.80 19.82
C GLY A 185 7.40 -4.68 18.81
N LEU A 186 6.49 -3.72 18.64
CA LEU A 186 6.74 -2.56 17.80
C LEU A 186 7.91 -1.72 18.36
N PRO A 187 8.78 -1.18 17.49
CA PRO A 187 9.88 -0.35 17.94
C PRO A 187 9.37 0.96 18.54
N GLU A 188 10.02 1.44 19.60
CA GLU A 188 9.60 2.60 20.38
C GLU A 188 9.30 3.85 19.52
N ILE A 189 10.08 4.04 18.44
CA ILE A 189 9.87 5.14 17.50
C ILE A 189 8.47 5.15 16.88
N VAL A 190 7.89 3.98 16.60
CA VAL A 190 6.54 3.87 16.03
C VAL A 190 5.50 4.36 17.02
N CYS A 191 5.68 4.02 18.30
CA CYS A 191 4.72 4.36 19.35
C CYS A 191 4.82 5.81 19.83
N LYS A 192 6.05 6.37 19.90
CA LYS A 192 6.29 7.70 20.50
C LYS A 192 6.28 8.85 19.49
N ARG A 193 6.56 8.58 18.22
CA ARG A 193 6.59 9.61 17.18
C ARG A 193 5.18 9.93 16.71
N LYS A 194 4.89 11.21 16.49
CA LYS A 194 3.70 11.65 15.77
C LYS A 194 3.96 11.50 14.28
N TRP A 195 3.15 10.69 13.62
CA TRP A 195 3.28 10.38 12.20
C TRP A 195 2.38 11.31 11.38
N ASP A 196 2.91 11.83 10.28
CA ASP A 196 2.17 12.73 9.39
C ASP A 196 1.48 11.95 8.27
N VAL A 197 2.13 10.89 7.79
CA VAL A 197 1.61 9.98 6.76
C VAL A 197 1.87 8.53 7.20
N VAL A 198 0.84 7.70 7.11
CA VAL A 198 0.91 6.25 7.36
C VAL A 198 0.36 5.53 6.13
N VAL A 199 1.11 4.58 5.58
CA VAL A 199 0.69 3.75 4.45
C VAL A 199 0.63 2.31 4.91
N VAL A 200 -0.54 1.67 4.74
CA VAL A 200 -0.82 0.29 5.15
C VAL A 200 -0.97 -0.57 3.93
N ASP A 201 0.01 -1.45 3.72
CA ASP A 201 0.08 -2.33 2.56
C ASP A 201 0.68 -3.72 2.90
N GLY A 202 1.23 -3.90 4.09
CA GLY A 202 1.65 -5.18 4.67
C GLY A 202 0.88 -5.51 5.96
N PRO A 203 0.79 -6.79 6.35
CA PRO A 203 1.32 -7.98 5.66
C PRO A 203 0.49 -8.37 4.43
N ARG A 204 0.87 -9.43 3.70
CA ARG A 204 0.25 -9.82 2.40
C ARG A 204 -1.27 -10.02 2.46
N GLY A 205 -1.79 -10.71 3.46
CA GLY A 205 -3.23 -10.93 3.68
C GLY A 205 -4.04 -11.47 2.49
N ASP A 206 -3.41 -12.13 1.53
CA ASP A 206 -4.04 -12.57 0.27
C ASP A 206 -4.66 -13.97 0.34
N GLN A 207 -4.41 -14.71 1.43
CA GLN A 207 -4.95 -16.04 1.69
C GLN A 207 -5.50 -16.13 3.12
N PRO A 208 -6.50 -16.99 3.39
CA PRO A 208 -7.10 -17.12 4.72
C PRO A 208 -6.10 -17.46 5.82
N GLU A 209 -5.07 -18.24 5.52
CA GLU A 209 -4.02 -18.65 6.47
C GLU A 209 -2.84 -17.68 6.54
N ALA A 210 -2.75 -16.73 5.61
CA ALA A 210 -1.71 -15.71 5.62
C ALA A 210 -1.97 -14.68 6.73
N PRO A 211 -0.93 -14.03 7.26
CA PRO A 211 -1.10 -12.93 8.18
C PRO A 211 -1.93 -11.81 7.54
N GLY A 212 -2.93 -11.32 8.26
CA GLY A 212 -3.87 -10.31 7.76
C GLY A 212 -3.53 -8.88 8.18
N ARG A 213 -4.06 -7.88 7.45
CA ARG A 213 -3.83 -6.45 7.72
C ARG A 213 -4.62 -5.86 8.89
N MET A 214 -5.41 -6.69 9.59
CA MET A 214 -6.27 -6.27 10.71
C MET A 214 -5.50 -5.47 11.77
N GLY A 215 -4.40 -6.02 12.29
CA GLY A 215 -3.58 -5.36 13.30
C GLY A 215 -2.83 -4.12 12.77
N ALA A 216 -2.43 -4.12 11.50
CA ALA A 216 -1.77 -2.98 10.87
C ALA A 216 -2.74 -1.79 10.71
N ILE A 217 -3.97 -2.02 10.23
CA ILE A 217 -5.01 -0.99 10.10
C ILE A 217 -5.40 -0.45 11.48
N TYR A 218 -5.63 -1.34 12.46
CA TYR A 218 -5.91 -0.94 13.84
C TYR A 218 -4.79 -0.06 14.42
N THR A 219 -3.53 -0.47 14.25
CA THR A 219 -2.36 0.28 14.73
C THR A 219 -2.25 1.65 14.04
N ALA A 220 -2.48 1.72 12.73
CA ALA A 220 -2.49 2.97 11.98
C ALA A 220 -3.55 3.94 12.51
N ALA A 221 -4.75 3.45 12.84
CA ALA A 221 -5.80 4.25 13.44
C ALA A 221 -5.40 4.80 14.82
N MET A 222 -4.80 3.96 15.67
CA MET A 222 -4.28 4.38 16.99
C MET A 222 -3.21 5.46 16.85
N ILE A 223 -2.27 5.28 15.92
CA ILE A 223 -1.22 6.25 15.61
C ILE A 223 -1.83 7.58 15.15
N ALA A 224 -2.79 7.52 14.22
CA ALA A 224 -3.40 8.70 13.65
C ALA A 224 -4.17 9.52 14.70
N ARG A 225 -4.87 8.84 15.63
CA ARG A 225 -5.58 9.50 16.74
C ARG A 225 -4.65 10.14 17.77
N ALA A 226 -3.48 9.54 18.03
CA ALA A 226 -2.44 10.11 18.89
C ALA A 226 -1.64 11.25 18.23
N GLY A 227 -1.79 11.41 16.91
CA GLY A 227 -1.16 12.43 16.09
C GLY A 227 -1.82 13.82 16.21
N LYS A 228 -1.47 14.71 15.27
CA LYS A 228 -2.15 16.02 15.09
C LYS A 228 -3.16 15.93 13.96
N THR A 229 -2.66 15.74 12.74
CA THR A 229 -3.45 15.45 11.54
C THR A 229 -2.63 14.48 10.71
N THR A 230 -3.11 13.24 10.60
CA THR A 230 -2.37 12.17 9.94
C THR A 230 -3.15 11.73 8.70
N ASP A 231 -2.47 11.67 7.55
CA ASP A 231 -3.00 11.00 6.37
C ASP A 231 -2.72 9.49 6.50
N VAL A 232 -3.76 8.67 6.39
CA VAL A 232 -3.65 7.20 6.41
C VAL A 232 -4.08 6.68 5.05
N LEU A 233 -3.23 5.92 4.38
CA LEU A 233 -3.54 5.27 3.13
C LEU A 233 -3.59 3.75 3.34
N VAL A 234 -4.64 3.10 2.86
CA VAL A 234 -4.82 1.65 2.97
C VAL A 234 -5.00 1.08 1.57
N HIS A 235 -4.14 0.13 1.20
CA HIS A 235 -4.16 -0.56 -0.09
C HIS A 235 -4.98 -1.87 -0.03
N ASP A 236 -5.17 -2.54 -1.17
CA ASP A 236 -5.99 -3.76 -1.33
C ASP A 236 -7.43 -3.64 -0.81
N ILE A 237 -8.02 -2.45 -0.92
CA ILE A 237 -9.39 -2.19 -0.50
C ILE A 237 -10.43 -2.90 -1.37
N ASP A 238 -10.06 -3.51 -2.49
CA ASP A 238 -10.94 -4.46 -3.19
C ASP A 238 -11.32 -5.66 -2.29
N ARG A 239 -10.47 -6.00 -1.32
CA ARG A 239 -10.69 -7.07 -0.35
C ARG A 239 -11.59 -6.65 0.81
N MET A 240 -12.34 -7.62 1.32
CA MET A 240 -13.40 -7.39 2.30
C MET A 240 -12.86 -7.03 3.69
N ILE A 241 -11.76 -7.65 4.11
CA ILE A 241 -11.18 -7.47 5.44
C ILE A 241 -10.66 -6.03 5.59
N GLU A 242 -9.87 -5.58 4.64
CA GLU A 242 -9.27 -4.25 4.59
C GLU A 242 -10.36 -3.16 4.59
N LYS A 243 -11.44 -3.35 3.81
CA LYS A 243 -12.62 -2.49 3.84
C LYS A 243 -13.26 -2.40 5.22
N TRP A 244 -13.61 -3.54 5.81
CA TRP A 244 -14.30 -3.58 7.11
C TRP A 244 -13.47 -2.93 8.21
N TYR A 245 -12.18 -3.22 8.26
CA TYR A 245 -11.28 -2.66 9.26
C TYR A 245 -11.03 -1.16 9.03
N SER A 246 -10.94 -0.72 7.78
CA SER A 246 -10.80 0.71 7.48
C SER A 246 -12.04 1.49 7.92
N TRP A 247 -13.25 0.98 7.65
CA TRP A 247 -14.48 1.61 8.13
C TRP A 247 -14.65 1.57 9.63
N GLU A 248 -14.25 0.48 10.29
CA GLU A 248 -14.34 0.38 11.75
C GLU A 248 -13.43 1.37 12.47
N PHE A 249 -12.19 1.55 11.99
CA PHE A 249 -11.14 2.24 12.76
C PHE A 249 -10.72 3.59 12.18
N LEU A 250 -10.85 3.79 10.86
CA LEU A 250 -10.48 5.05 10.20
C LEU A 250 -11.71 5.92 9.87
N CYS A 251 -12.91 5.33 9.87
CA CYS A 251 -14.21 5.98 9.71
C CYS A 251 -14.47 6.54 8.32
N HIS A 252 -15.70 6.36 7.84
CA HIS A 252 -16.08 6.78 6.50
C HIS A 252 -15.98 8.30 6.32
N GLU A 253 -16.31 9.06 7.35
CA GLU A 253 -16.31 10.53 7.36
C GLU A 253 -14.91 11.12 7.18
N ASN A 254 -13.85 10.35 7.46
CA ASN A 254 -12.48 10.77 7.26
C ASN A 254 -11.92 10.41 5.88
N LEU A 255 -12.69 9.71 5.02
CA LEU A 255 -12.25 9.35 3.66
C LEU A 255 -12.14 10.61 2.80
N VAL A 256 -10.93 10.91 2.33
CA VAL A 256 -10.64 12.06 1.46
C VAL A 256 -10.72 11.68 -0.01
N SER A 257 -10.17 10.52 -0.37
CA SER A 257 -10.20 10.05 -1.75
C SER A 257 -10.05 8.54 -1.88
N SER A 258 -10.52 8.00 -3.00
CA SER A 258 -10.38 6.61 -3.41
C SER A 258 -9.83 6.57 -4.83
N LYS A 259 -8.68 5.94 -5.04
CA LYS A 259 -8.08 5.76 -6.37
C LYS A 259 -7.65 4.31 -6.53
N GLY A 260 -8.35 3.57 -7.39
CA GLY A 260 -8.11 2.13 -7.54
C GLY A 260 -8.39 1.39 -6.24
N ASN A 261 -7.44 0.60 -5.79
CA ASN A 261 -7.53 -0.19 -4.56
C ASN A 261 -6.90 0.54 -3.35
N LEU A 262 -6.59 1.84 -3.49
CA LEU A 262 -6.04 2.68 -2.43
C LEU A 262 -7.09 3.67 -1.93
N TRP A 263 -7.40 3.59 -0.63
CA TRP A 263 -8.16 4.61 0.09
C TRP A 263 -7.22 5.54 0.85
N HIS A 264 -7.54 6.83 0.83
CA HIS A 264 -6.84 7.87 1.57
C HIS A 264 -7.79 8.53 2.56
N PHE A 265 -7.45 8.41 3.84
CA PHE A 265 -8.13 9.00 4.98
C PHE A 265 -7.31 10.16 5.55
N ARG A 266 -7.98 11.16 6.11
CA ARG A 266 -7.34 12.23 6.88
C ARG A 266 -7.96 12.31 8.26
N ILE A 267 -7.20 11.90 9.26
CA ILE A 267 -7.68 11.80 10.64
C ILE A 267 -7.12 12.96 11.44
N LYS A 268 -8.03 13.71 12.08
CA LYS A 268 -7.66 14.70 13.10
C LYS A 268 -7.45 13.96 14.42
N GLY A 269 -6.25 14.08 14.98
CA GLY A 269 -5.89 13.48 16.26
C GLY A 269 -6.42 14.27 17.46
N ASN A 270 -5.95 13.93 18.65
CA ASN A 270 -6.36 14.50 19.93
C ASN A 270 -7.88 14.40 20.20
N SER A 271 -8.56 13.44 19.59
CA SER A 271 -9.96 13.15 19.93
C SER A 271 -10.01 12.50 21.31
N SER A 272 -10.75 13.09 22.24
CA SER A 272 -11.01 12.53 23.57
C SER A 272 -12.00 11.37 23.54
N SER A 273 -12.62 11.09 22.39
CA SER A 273 -13.56 9.99 22.21
C SER A 273 -12.87 8.65 22.42
N ALA A 274 -13.50 7.76 23.20
CA ALA A 274 -13.09 6.38 23.30
C ALA A 274 -13.31 5.60 21.99
N ARG A 275 -14.40 5.93 21.28
CA ARG A 275 -14.76 5.30 20.01
C ARG A 275 -13.97 5.91 18.86
N PHE A 276 -13.63 5.08 17.89
CA PHE A 276 -12.97 5.52 16.66
C PHE A 276 -13.91 6.39 15.82
N CYS A 277 -15.09 5.86 15.52
CA CYS A 277 -16.06 6.50 14.64
C CYS A 277 -17.27 7.03 15.41
N PRO A 278 -17.84 8.16 14.96
CA PRO A 278 -19.09 8.67 15.54
C PRO A 278 -20.22 7.66 15.31
N GLU A 279 -21.19 7.62 16.22
CA GLU A 279 -22.44 6.92 15.91
C GLU A 279 -23.13 7.69 14.78
N VAL A 280 -23.51 6.98 13.71
CA VAL A 280 -24.38 7.54 12.68
C VAL A 280 -25.72 7.79 13.35
N VAL A 281 -26.02 9.05 13.68
CA VAL A 281 -27.38 9.44 14.03
C VAL A 281 -28.16 9.38 12.71
N PRO A 282 -29.14 8.48 12.54
CA PRO A 282 -29.96 8.47 11.34
C PRO A 282 -30.68 9.81 11.29
N GLN A 283 -30.36 10.67 10.33
CA GLN A 283 -31.17 11.83 10.05
C GLN A 283 -32.45 11.31 9.40
N ILE A 284 -33.50 11.16 10.21
CA ILE A 284 -34.85 10.99 9.71
C ILE A 284 -35.26 12.37 9.17
N GLN A 285 -35.13 12.56 7.86
CA GLN A 285 -35.82 13.62 7.12
C GLN A 285 -37.17 13.09 6.63
#